data_AF-A0A0K9PFP3-F1
#
_entry.id   AF-A0A0K9PFP3-F1
#
_cell.length_a   1.000
_cell.length_b   1.000
_cell.length_c   1.000
_cell.angle_alpha   90.00
_cell.angle_beta   90.00
_cell.angle_gamma   90.00
#
_symmetry.space_group_name_H-M   'P 1'
#
loop_
_entity.id
_entity.type
_entity.pdbx_description
1 polymer ?
#
loop_
_entity_poly.entity_id
_entity_poly.type
_entity_poly.pdbx_seq_one_letter_code
_entity_poly.pdbx_strand_id
1 'polypeptide(L)'
;MQSSLRFDTGDSSSKTLKLRAKERIHLASDILLQGYAELDTYHGAPSSLGVMIRNFFPKTFASIGVGVNCGKKKTLAYNVRAKKEFMMSASEQLRFKVKGECNANQEFTKYEAKGAAELTWYKLDFQTDQDLRFRVGCEIGQKVPYFQICDNYWTFNIDMNGGWNVRYRL
;
A
#
# COMPACT_ATOMS: atom_id res chain seq x y z
N MET A 1 -11.30 -8.79 -9.37
CA MET A 1 -10.84 -7.42 -9.74
C MET A 1 -11.18 -6.37 -8.70
N GLN A 2 -10.23 -5.49 -8.38
CA GLN A 2 -10.43 -4.29 -7.54
C GLN A 2 -9.92 -3.06 -8.27
N SER A 3 -10.73 -2.00 -8.30
CA SER A 3 -10.38 -0.73 -8.94
C SER A 3 -10.38 0.41 -7.91
N SER A 4 -9.55 1.43 -8.14
CA SER A 4 -9.50 2.60 -7.26
C SER A 4 -9.09 3.86 -7.99
N LEU A 5 -9.73 4.97 -7.61
CA LEU A 5 -9.31 6.33 -7.91
C LEU A 5 -8.34 6.80 -6.83
N ARG A 6 -7.25 7.48 -7.21
CA ARG A 6 -6.23 7.97 -6.29
C ARG A 6 -5.84 9.38 -6.65
N PHE A 7 -6.03 10.31 -5.72
CA PHE A 7 -5.57 11.67 -5.85
C PHE A 7 -4.41 11.88 -4.89
N ASP A 8 -3.27 12.33 -5.40
CA ASP A 8 -2.04 12.47 -4.63
C ASP A 8 -1.45 13.86 -4.87
N THR A 9 -1.00 14.53 -3.80
CA THR A 9 -0.40 15.86 -3.87
C THR A 9 1.12 15.84 -3.85
N GLY A 10 1.75 14.75 -4.32
CA GLY A 10 3.17 14.46 -4.18
C GLY A 10 4.15 15.61 -4.46
N ASP A 11 5.40 15.35 -4.10
CA ASP A 11 6.50 16.31 -3.82
C ASP A 11 7.01 17.17 -5.01
N SER A 12 6.27 17.29 -6.12
CA SER A 12 6.61 18.23 -7.19
C SER A 12 5.46 18.45 -8.19
N SER A 13 4.86 19.64 -8.12
CA SER A 13 4.18 20.40 -9.18
C SER A 13 2.92 19.85 -9.89
N SER A 14 2.52 18.58 -9.77
CA SER A 14 1.24 18.14 -10.33
C SER A 14 0.42 17.25 -9.38
N LYS A 15 -0.65 17.84 -8.86
CA LYS A 15 -1.75 17.10 -8.25
C LYS A 15 -2.39 16.25 -9.33
N THR A 16 -2.22 14.93 -9.26
CA THR A 16 -2.70 14.03 -10.32
C THR A 16 -3.71 13.03 -9.79
N LEU A 17 -4.76 12.81 -10.58
CA LEU A 17 -5.69 11.72 -10.39
C LEU A 17 -5.13 10.49 -11.13
N LYS A 18 -5.18 9.33 -10.47
CA LYS A 18 -4.69 8.07 -11.00
C LYS A 18 -5.77 7.01 -10.88
N LEU A 19 -5.97 6.27 -11.96
CA LEU A 19 -6.82 5.09 -12.01
C LEU A 19 -5.96 3.87 -11.80
N ARG A 20 -6.27 3.05 -10.78
CA ARG A 20 -5.52 1.82 -10.53
C ARG A 20 -6.44 0.60 -10.49
N ALA A 21 -6.14 -0.38 -11.32
CA ALA A 21 -6.74 -1.71 -11.31
C ALA A 21 -5.78 -2.71 -10.67
N LYS A 22 -6.33 -3.67 -9.95
CA LYS A 22 -5.58 -4.70 -9.24
C LYS A 22 -6.35 -6.02 -9.23
N GLU A 23 -5.68 -7.09 -9.65
CA GLU A 23 -6.20 -8.45 -9.61
C GLU A 23 -5.42 -9.31 -8.61
N ARG A 24 -6.09 -10.28 -8.00
CA ARG A 24 -5.46 -11.29 -7.15
C ARG A 24 -5.94 -12.67 -7.60
N ILE A 25 -5.00 -13.54 -7.92
CA ILE A 25 -5.25 -14.92 -8.34
C ILE A 25 -4.61 -15.82 -7.29
N HIS A 26 -5.38 -16.76 -6.75
CA HIS A 26 -4.86 -17.76 -5.82
C HIS A 26 -4.09 -18.83 -6.59
N LEU A 27 -2.81 -19.00 -6.27
CA LEU A 27 -1.98 -20.10 -6.80
C LEU A 27 -2.01 -21.31 -5.85
N ALA A 28 -2.13 -21.05 -4.56
CA ALA A 28 -2.34 -22.02 -3.49
C ALA A 28 -3.09 -21.33 -2.33
N SER A 29 -3.41 -22.07 -1.26
CA SER A 29 -4.13 -21.53 -0.09
C SER A 29 -3.45 -20.28 0.49
N ASP A 30 -2.12 -20.30 0.59
CA ASP A 30 -1.32 -19.22 1.19
C ASP A 30 -0.52 -18.40 0.16
N ILE A 31 -0.67 -18.68 -1.14
CA ILE A 31 0.12 -18.04 -2.20
C ILE A 31 -0.80 -17.30 -3.17
N LEU A 32 -0.58 -16.00 -3.31
CA LEU A 32 -1.30 -15.11 -4.23
C LEU A 32 -0.39 -14.56 -5.31
N LEU A 33 -0.83 -14.66 -6.56
CA LEU A 33 -0.35 -13.83 -7.65
C LEU A 33 -1.14 -12.53 -7.67
N GLN A 34 -0.45 -11.39 -7.68
CA GLN A 34 -1.07 -10.08 -7.65
C GLN A 34 -0.59 -9.25 -8.83
N GLY A 35 -1.47 -9.01 -9.81
CA GLY A 35 -1.25 -8.07 -10.91
C GLY A 35 -1.84 -6.70 -10.59
N TYR A 36 -1.22 -5.62 -11.05
CA TYR A 36 -1.81 -4.29 -11.01
C TYR A 36 -1.35 -3.43 -12.18
N ALA A 37 -2.20 -2.50 -12.59
CA ALA A 37 -1.90 -1.46 -13.57
C ALA A 37 -2.41 -0.12 -13.05
N GLU A 38 -1.73 0.96 -13.40
CA GLU A 38 -2.07 2.34 -13.02
C GLU A 38 -1.97 3.24 -14.25
N LEU A 39 -2.96 4.12 -14.41
CA LEU A 39 -3.04 5.14 -15.44
C LEU A 39 -3.08 6.51 -14.77
N ASP A 40 -2.23 7.42 -15.26
CA ASP A 40 -2.17 8.81 -14.81
C ASP A 40 -3.05 9.67 -15.73
N THR A 41 -4.10 10.28 -15.16
CA THR A 41 -5.08 11.02 -15.95
C THR A 41 -4.55 12.36 -16.46
N TYR A 42 -3.47 12.88 -15.88
CA TYR A 42 -2.88 14.14 -16.33
C TYR A 42 -2.24 14.00 -17.73
N HIS A 43 -1.60 12.85 -17.98
CA HIS A 43 -0.99 12.54 -19.28
C HIS A 43 -1.82 11.58 -20.13
N GLY A 44 -2.90 11.00 -19.58
CA GLY A 44 -3.70 9.97 -20.26
C GLY A 44 -2.91 8.69 -20.56
N ALA A 45 -1.87 8.38 -19.79
CA ALA A 45 -0.92 7.33 -20.10
C ALA A 45 -0.69 6.37 -18.91
N PRO A 46 -0.32 5.10 -19.17
CA PRO A 46 0.06 4.16 -18.10
C PRO A 46 1.25 4.71 -17.28
N SER A 47 1.09 4.74 -15.96
CA SER A 47 2.14 5.18 -15.02
C SER A 47 2.90 4.02 -14.40
N SER A 48 2.24 2.88 -14.20
CA SER A 48 2.87 1.70 -13.61
C SER A 48 2.12 0.41 -13.98
N LEU A 49 2.88 -0.64 -14.26
CA LEU A 49 2.39 -2.01 -14.37
C LEU A 49 3.24 -2.89 -13.46
N GLY A 50 2.67 -3.88 -12.79
CA GLY A 50 3.48 -4.79 -11.99
C GLY A 50 2.77 -6.07 -11.58
N VAL A 51 3.58 -7.07 -11.29
CA VAL A 51 3.15 -8.40 -10.85
C VAL A 51 3.97 -8.80 -9.63
N MET A 52 3.33 -9.40 -8.64
CA MET A 52 3.97 -9.84 -7.40
C MET A 52 3.38 -11.17 -6.93
N ILE A 53 4.23 -12.12 -6.61
CA ILE A 53 3.85 -13.32 -5.87
C ILE A 53 3.96 -12.99 -4.38
N ARG A 54 2.94 -13.33 -3.60
CA ARG A 54 2.88 -13.10 -2.16
C ARG A 54 2.57 -14.40 -1.45
N ASN A 55 3.43 -14.78 -0.51
CA ASN A 55 3.20 -15.87 0.41
C ASN A 55 2.73 -15.31 1.76
N PHE A 56 1.69 -15.89 2.32
CA PHE A 56 1.10 -15.51 3.59
C PHE A 56 1.37 -16.59 4.64
N PHE A 57 1.58 -16.15 5.88
CA PHE A 57 1.77 -17.04 7.02
C PHE A 57 0.69 -16.70 8.05
N PRO A 58 -0.55 -17.21 7.88
CA PRO A 58 -1.70 -16.80 8.69
C PRO A 58 -1.46 -16.98 10.19
N LYS A 59 -0.86 -18.12 10.58
CA LYS A 59 -0.54 -18.44 11.98
C LYS A 59 0.35 -17.40 12.67
N THR A 60 1.16 -16.69 11.90
CA THR A 60 2.07 -15.67 12.42
C THR A 60 1.69 -14.27 11.97
N PHE A 61 0.57 -14.07 11.28
CA PHE A 61 0.16 -12.76 10.75
C PHE A 61 1.27 -12.06 9.95
N ALA A 62 2.01 -12.84 9.16
CA ALA A 62 3.13 -12.37 8.35
C ALA A 62 2.86 -12.60 6.87
N SER A 63 3.53 -11.83 6.02
CA SER A 63 3.55 -12.09 4.58
C SER A 63 4.87 -11.62 3.98
N ILE A 64 5.36 -12.37 3.01
CA ILE A 64 6.47 -11.97 2.15
C ILE A 64 5.99 -11.93 0.70
N GLY A 65 6.58 -11.08 -0.12
CA GLY A 65 6.28 -11.04 -1.54
C GLY A 65 7.48 -10.59 -2.34
N VAL A 66 7.55 -11.09 -3.56
CA VAL A 66 8.57 -10.76 -4.55
C VAL A 66 7.84 -10.45 -5.85
N GLY A 67 8.26 -9.38 -6.52
CA GLY A 67 7.60 -8.95 -7.73
C GLY A 67 8.50 -8.12 -8.63
N VAL A 68 7.94 -7.80 -9.78
CA VAL A 68 8.52 -6.93 -10.79
C VAL A 68 7.50 -5.85 -11.13
N ASN A 69 7.96 -4.64 -11.33
CA ASN A 69 7.16 -3.54 -11.83
C ASN A 69 7.89 -2.78 -12.93
N CYS A 70 7.10 -2.20 -13.81
CA CYS A 70 7.52 -1.35 -14.91
C CYS A 70 6.93 0.04 -14.64
N GLY A 71 7.79 1.05 -14.49
CA GLY A 71 7.42 2.42 -14.17
C GLY A 71 7.33 3.34 -15.38
N LYS A 72 7.15 4.65 -15.13
CA LYS A 72 7.25 5.70 -16.14
C LYS A 72 8.62 5.59 -16.84
N LYS A 73 8.63 5.69 -18.19
CA LYS A 73 9.80 5.44 -19.08
C LYS A 73 10.23 3.97 -19.24
N LYS A 74 9.34 3.01 -18.96
CA LYS A 74 9.60 1.56 -19.10
C LYS A 74 10.77 1.06 -18.25
N THR A 75 11.06 1.73 -17.14
CA THR A 75 12.10 1.30 -16.21
C THR A 75 11.61 0.10 -15.44
N LEU A 76 12.35 -1.00 -15.52
CA LEU A 76 12.05 -2.22 -14.79
C LEU A 76 12.67 -2.14 -13.39
N ALA A 77 11.89 -2.54 -12.39
CA ALA A 77 12.34 -2.63 -11.01
C ALA A 77 11.86 -3.94 -10.38
N TYR A 78 12.67 -4.46 -9.47
CA TYR A 78 12.38 -5.66 -8.71
C TYR A 78 12.05 -5.25 -7.29
N ASN A 79 10.97 -5.79 -6.73
CA ASN A 79 10.51 -5.45 -5.39
C ASN A 79 10.46 -6.70 -4.51
N VAL A 80 11.02 -6.60 -3.32
CA VAL A 80 10.78 -7.52 -2.20
C VAL A 80 9.99 -6.77 -1.14
N ARG A 81 8.98 -7.43 -0.55
CA ARG A 81 8.12 -6.85 0.48
C ARG A 81 7.90 -7.83 1.61
N ALA A 82 8.03 -7.36 2.85
CA ALA A 82 7.69 -8.11 4.04
C ALA A 82 6.71 -7.33 4.92
N LYS A 83 5.83 -8.06 5.62
CA LYS A 83 4.92 -7.52 6.62
C LYS A 83 4.78 -8.48 7.77
N LYS A 84 4.62 -7.94 8.97
CA LYS A 84 4.25 -8.64 10.19
C LYS A 84 3.25 -7.80 10.96
N GLU A 85 2.18 -8.43 11.42
CA GLU A 85 1.17 -7.81 12.27
C GLU A 85 1.15 -8.52 13.64
N PHE A 86 0.85 -7.74 14.67
CA PHE A 86 0.79 -8.15 16.07
C PHE A 86 -0.54 -7.67 16.63
N MET A 87 -1.30 -8.56 17.26
CA MET A 87 -2.50 -8.18 18.00
C MET A 87 -2.08 -7.58 19.33
N MET A 88 -2.55 -6.38 19.64
CA MET A 88 -2.21 -5.69 20.88
C MET A 88 -3.31 -5.75 21.93
N SER A 89 -4.55 -6.02 21.52
CA SER A 89 -5.69 -6.14 22.43
C SER A 89 -6.39 -7.48 22.25
N ALA A 90 -6.97 -7.99 23.35
CA ALA A 90 -7.83 -9.18 23.33
C ALA A 90 -9.09 -8.97 22.46
N SER A 91 -9.53 -7.71 22.30
CA SER A 91 -10.64 -7.33 21.42
C SER A 91 -10.28 -7.29 19.92
N GLU A 92 -9.01 -7.50 19.56
CA GLU A 92 -8.44 -7.37 18.20
C GLU A 92 -8.63 -6.00 17.51
N GLN A 93 -9.26 -5.04 18.19
CA GLN A 93 -9.48 -3.68 17.69
C GLN A 93 -8.19 -2.89 17.54
N LEU A 94 -7.13 -3.27 18.27
CA LEU A 94 -5.83 -2.61 18.18
C LEU A 94 -4.79 -3.55 17.60
N ARG A 95 -4.18 -3.14 16.48
CA ARG A 95 -3.18 -3.91 15.76
C ARG A 95 -1.94 -3.09 15.49
N PHE A 96 -0.78 -3.68 15.78
CA PHE A 96 0.52 -3.11 15.43
C PHE A 96 1.10 -3.86 14.24
N LYS A 97 1.68 -3.13 13.29
CA LYS A 97 2.16 -3.71 12.05
C LYS A 97 3.47 -3.09 11.64
N VAL A 98 4.42 -3.95 11.31
CA VAL A 98 5.69 -3.57 10.71
C VAL A 98 5.66 -4.00 9.25
N LYS A 99 6.05 -3.10 8.36
CA LYS A 99 6.18 -3.37 6.93
C LYS A 99 7.52 -2.88 6.44
N GLY A 100 8.13 -3.64 5.54
CA GLY A 100 9.35 -3.30 4.84
C GLY A 100 9.22 -3.61 3.36
N GLU A 101 9.89 -2.83 2.54
CA GLU A 101 10.07 -3.13 1.12
C GLU A 101 11.46 -2.70 0.66
N CYS A 102 12.00 -3.42 -0.32
CA CYS A 102 13.25 -3.11 -0.97
C CYS A 102 13.02 -3.15 -2.48
N ASN A 103 13.35 -2.07 -3.16
CA ASN A 103 13.31 -1.97 -4.62
C ASN A 103 14.72 -1.96 -5.16
N ALA A 104 15.00 -2.84 -6.12
CA ALA A 104 16.20 -2.81 -6.94
C ALA A 104 15.85 -2.30 -8.34
N ASN A 105 16.71 -1.45 -8.91
CA ASN A 105 16.61 -1.10 -10.32
C ASN A 105 16.98 -2.31 -11.20
N GLN A 106 16.71 -2.20 -12.51
CA GLN A 106 16.98 -3.25 -13.50
C GLN A 106 18.42 -3.78 -13.48
N GLU A 107 19.39 -2.91 -13.20
CA GLU A 107 20.82 -3.24 -13.19
C GLU A 107 21.34 -3.70 -11.82
N PHE A 108 20.50 -3.72 -10.78
CA PHE A 108 20.90 -4.05 -9.41
C PHE A 108 22.03 -3.17 -8.84
N THR A 109 22.18 -1.96 -9.37
CA THR A 109 23.17 -0.96 -8.95
C THR A 109 22.63 -0.02 -7.89
N LYS A 110 21.30 0.13 -7.80
CA LYS A 110 20.63 0.99 -6.81
C LYS A 110 19.55 0.22 -6.08
N TYR A 111 19.58 0.36 -4.75
CA TYR A 111 18.62 -0.25 -3.83
C TYR A 111 17.93 0.85 -3.03
N GLU A 112 16.61 0.78 -2.97
CA GLU A 112 15.79 1.68 -2.17
C GLU A 112 15.01 0.83 -1.16
N ALA A 113 15.42 0.92 0.11
CA ALA A 113 14.73 0.26 1.21
C ALA A 113 13.80 1.24 1.92
N LYS A 114 12.55 0.84 2.14
CA LYS A 114 11.55 1.59 2.91
C LYS A 114 10.99 0.71 4.00
N GLY A 115 10.71 1.32 5.14
CA GLY A 115 10.16 0.64 6.30
C GLY A 115 9.17 1.53 7.02
N ALA A 116 8.15 0.94 7.63
CA ALA A 116 7.23 1.66 8.46
C ALA A 116 6.64 0.78 9.56
N ALA A 117 6.37 1.40 10.70
CA ALA A 117 5.59 0.87 11.79
C ALA A 117 4.23 1.58 11.82
N GLU A 118 3.15 0.83 12.04
CA GLU A 118 1.78 1.34 12.04
C GLU A 118 1.01 0.79 13.25
N LEU A 119 0.39 1.67 14.02
CA LEU A 119 -0.65 1.32 14.98
C LEU A 119 -2.01 1.60 14.33
N THR A 120 -2.89 0.61 14.35
CA THR A 120 -4.22 0.69 13.74
C THR A 120 -5.29 0.40 14.78
N TRP A 121 -6.25 1.30 14.91
CA TRP A 121 -7.46 1.11 15.70
C TRP A 121 -8.67 0.92 14.78
N TYR A 122 -9.40 -0.17 14.99
CA TYR A 122 -10.60 -0.54 14.26
C TYR A 122 -11.83 -0.21 15.11
N LYS A 123 -12.76 0.55 14.53
CA LYS A 123 -14.08 0.80 15.08
C LYS A 123 -15.12 0.28 14.08
N LEU A 124 -15.60 -0.93 14.35
CA LEU A 124 -16.63 -1.59 13.55
C LEU A 124 -18.00 -0.99 13.87
N ASP A 125 -18.90 -1.03 12.89
CA ASP A 125 -20.29 -0.57 13.02
C ASP A 125 -20.39 0.86 13.61
N PHE A 126 -19.55 1.78 13.12
CA PHE A 126 -19.60 3.19 13.54
C PHE A 126 -20.94 3.84 13.17
N GLN A 127 -21.44 3.50 11.99
CA GLN A 127 -22.82 3.67 11.53
C GLN A 127 -23.25 2.37 10.85
N THR A 128 -24.55 2.23 10.56
CA THR A 128 -25.06 1.08 9.79
C THR A 128 -24.26 0.90 8.50
N ASP A 129 -23.66 -0.28 8.33
CA ASP A 129 -22.80 -0.63 7.20
C ASP A 129 -21.55 0.27 7.02
N GLN A 130 -21.03 0.84 8.12
CA GLN A 130 -19.84 1.70 8.10
C GLN A 130 -18.78 1.26 9.13
N ASP A 131 -17.62 0.81 8.64
CA ASP A 131 -16.47 0.49 9.47
C ASP A 131 -15.39 1.57 9.36
N LEU A 132 -14.98 2.12 10.50
CA LEU A 132 -13.89 3.09 10.57
C LEU A 132 -12.59 2.45 11.02
N ARG A 133 -11.50 2.93 10.40
CA ARG A 133 -10.15 2.56 10.76
C ARG A 133 -9.28 3.80 10.88
N PHE A 134 -8.77 4.00 12.08
CA PHE A 134 -7.77 5.02 12.37
C PHE A 134 -6.39 4.39 12.40
N ARG A 135 -5.42 5.05 11.81
CA ARG A 135 -4.04 4.57 11.82
C ARG A 135 -3.08 5.72 12.02
N VAL A 136 -2.13 5.48 12.91
CA VAL A 136 -0.94 6.30 13.08
C VAL A 136 0.26 5.45 12.67
N GLY A 137 1.11 5.98 11.80
CA GLY A 137 2.31 5.29 11.37
C GLY A 137 3.51 6.20 11.32
N CYS A 138 4.69 5.60 11.24
CA CYS A 138 5.94 6.31 11.04
C CYS A 138 6.77 5.58 9.99
N GLU A 139 7.25 6.31 8.98
CA GLU A 139 8.27 5.82 8.07
C GLU A 139 9.61 5.79 8.81
N ILE A 140 10.22 4.62 8.95
CA ILE A 140 11.39 4.41 9.82
C ILE A 140 12.64 5.10 9.25
N GLY A 141 12.82 5.07 7.92
CA GLY A 141 14.00 5.64 7.26
C GLY A 141 14.06 7.16 7.41
N GLN A 142 12.97 7.84 7.06
CA GLN A 142 12.87 9.30 7.12
C GLN A 142 12.37 9.84 8.46
N LYS A 143 11.91 8.94 9.35
CA LYS A 143 11.26 9.28 10.63
C LYS A 143 10.08 10.23 10.47
N VAL A 144 9.30 10.05 9.39
CA VAL A 144 8.13 10.88 9.08
C VAL A 144 6.86 10.18 9.58
N PRO A 145 6.17 10.76 10.58
CA PRO A 145 4.87 10.28 11.01
C PRO A 145 3.79 10.61 9.99
N TYR A 146 2.77 9.76 9.91
CA TYR A 146 1.60 9.95 9.09
C TYR A 146 0.34 9.43 9.77
N PHE A 147 -0.77 10.03 9.40
CA PHE A 147 -2.11 9.70 9.87
C PHE A 147 -2.95 9.21 8.70
N GLN A 148 -3.80 8.23 8.99
CA GLN A 148 -4.68 7.65 8.00
C GLN A 148 -6.05 7.38 8.61
N ILE A 149 -7.10 7.81 7.91
CA ILE A 149 -8.50 7.49 8.20
C ILE A 149 -9.03 6.70 7.02
N CYS A 150 -9.62 5.54 7.28
CA CYS A 150 -10.27 4.73 6.26
C CYS A 150 -11.70 4.42 6.66
N ASP A 151 -12.54 4.41 5.64
CA ASP A 151 -13.86 3.84 5.65
C ASP A 151 -13.91 2.66 4.65
N ASN A 152 -15.09 2.08 4.43
CA ASN A 152 -15.36 1.00 3.51
C ASN A 152 -14.89 1.32 2.07
N TYR A 153 -15.16 2.55 1.63
CA TYR A 153 -14.91 2.95 0.24
C TYR A 153 -13.71 3.88 0.07
N TRP A 154 -13.32 4.64 1.09
CA TRP A 154 -12.28 5.64 0.91
C TRP A 154 -11.20 5.59 1.99
N THR A 155 -10.08 6.23 1.67
CA THR A 155 -8.94 6.38 2.57
C THR A 155 -8.35 7.76 2.36
N PHE A 156 -8.17 8.49 3.45
CA PHE A 156 -7.41 9.73 3.48
C PHE A 156 -6.09 9.47 4.23
N ASN A 157 -4.98 9.91 3.66
CA ASN A 157 -3.66 9.87 4.29
C ASN A 157 -3.07 11.27 4.32
N ILE A 158 -2.39 11.62 5.40
CA ILE A 158 -1.63 12.86 5.55
C ILE A 158 -0.34 12.58 6.32
N ASP A 159 0.76 13.19 5.93
CA ASP A 159 2.05 13.10 6.61
C ASP A 159 2.48 14.45 7.21
N MET A 160 3.49 14.40 8.09
CA MET A 160 4.03 15.60 8.75
C MET A 160 4.78 16.56 7.81
N ASN A 161 5.08 16.15 6.58
CA ASN A 161 5.68 17.02 5.57
C ASN A 161 4.61 17.79 4.78
N GLY A 162 3.32 17.62 5.11
CA GLY A 162 2.20 18.27 4.43
C GLY A 162 1.72 17.53 3.18
N GLY A 163 2.31 16.37 2.87
CA GLY A 163 1.84 15.49 1.81
C GLY A 163 0.53 14.82 2.20
N TRP A 164 -0.42 14.76 1.26
CA TRP A 164 -1.67 14.04 1.48
C TRP A 164 -2.17 13.35 0.22
N ASN A 165 -2.97 12.30 0.41
CA ASN A 165 -3.66 11.64 -0.69
C ASN A 165 -5.00 11.06 -0.26
N VAL A 166 -5.87 10.94 -1.25
CA VAL A 166 -7.17 10.28 -1.13
C VAL A 166 -7.19 9.09 -2.07
N ARG A 167 -7.71 7.97 -1.59
CA ARG A 167 -8.04 6.81 -2.39
C ARG A 167 -9.52 6.51 -2.25
N TYR A 168 -10.22 6.36 -3.37
CA TYR A 168 -11.59 5.87 -3.43
C TYR A 168 -11.62 4.51 -4.14
N ARG A 169 -12.33 3.54 -3.59
CA ARG A 169 -12.55 2.21 -4.16
C ARG A 169 -13.79 2.25 -5.04
N LEU A 170 -13.66 1.68 -6.24
CA LEU A 170 -14.74 1.49 -7.20
C LEU A 170 -15.27 0.07 -7.11
#